data_AF-A0A667YTG8-F1
#
_entry.id   AF-A0A667YTG8-F1
#
_cell.length_a   1.000
_cell.length_b   1.000
_cell.length_c   1.000
_cell.angle_alpha   90.00
_cell.angle_beta   90.00
_cell.angle_gamma   90.00
#
_symmetry.space_group_name_H-M   'P 1'
#
loop_
_entity.id
_entity.type
_entity.pdbx_description
1 polymer ?
#
loop_
_entity_poly.entity_id
_entity_poly.type
_entity_poly.pdbx_seq_one_letter_code
_entity_poly.pdbx_strand_id
1 'polypeptide(L)'
;MPVFYSPVPQNLRMGLAYVGGSVFTNNRTADSDFTRDVCSPLGSPPAVNELVSHLPLQMLLYFNMFYFPCWWFSAVFMLELKFYYLAGYYQALLVAGMILLTIIEVARLYLGYIGNLREKVPELAAFWLLSFMFQLPVLLFFLTDEGIIILPLERAVHSLYLLFLLAQILAAFLALRTMTRKLILLFHLRQFGELESFRPAGMSPVYGLPHHRSVLPMSPPGNVYH
;
A
#
# COMPACT_ATOMS: atom_id res chain seq x y z
N MET A 1 -16.66 45.59 52.92
CA MET A 1 -17.36 45.04 51.74
C MET A 1 -16.45 44.02 51.08
N PRO A 2 -16.82 42.73 51.00
CA PRO A 2 -15.98 41.73 50.33
C PRO A 2 -16.18 41.82 48.80
N VAL A 3 -15.08 41.79 48.06
CA VAL A 3 -15.03 41.82 46.59
C VAL A 3 -15.20 40.39 46.07
N PHE A 4 -16.32 40.11 45.38
CA PHE A 4 -16.56 38.84 44.70
C PHE A 4 -15.88 38.84 43.33
N TYR A 5 -14.95 37.90 43.10
CA TYR A 5 -14.50 37.58 41.74
C TYR A 5 -15.49 36.62 41.10
N SER A 6 -16.01 36.99 39.92
CA SER A 6 -16.77 36.07 39.07
C SER A 6 -15.82 35.02 38.48
N PRO A 7 -16.07 33.71 38.63
CA PRO A 7 -15.24 32.71 37.97
C PRO A 7 -15.49 32.73 36.46
N VAL A 8 -14.41 32.79 35.70
CA VAL A 8 -14.42 32.67 34.23
C VAL A 8 -14.91 31.26 33.87
N PRO A 9 -15.85 31.13 32.91
CA PRO A 9 -16.50 29.86 32.63
C PRO A 9 -15.54 28.88 31.90
N GLN A 10 -15.60 27.61 32.31
CA GLN A 10 -14.61 26.56 31.98
C GLN A 10 -14.60 26.16 30.49
N ASN A 11 -15.69 26.42 29.77
CA ASN A 11 -15.84 26.15 28.34
C ASN A 11 -14.88 26.96 27.45
N LEU A 12 -14.41 28.13 27.91
CA LEU A 12 -13.44 28.94 27.16
C LEU A 12 -11.99 28.45 27.32
N ARG A 13 -11.67 27.68 28.38
CA ARG A 13 -10.31 27.12 28.56
C ARG A 13 -10.04 25.94 27.63
N MET A 14 -11.03 25.08 27.37
CA MET A 14 -10.87 23.96 26.43
C MET A 14 -10.70 24.43 24.98
N GLY A 15 -11.45 25.46 24.56
CA GLY A 15 -11.41 25.96 23.18
C GLY A 15 -10.06 26.58 22.80
N LEU A 16 -9.46 27.37 23.69
CA LEU A 16 -8.16 28.01 23.43
C LEU A 16 -6.98 27.04 23.56
N ALA A 17 -7.07 26.03 24.44
CA ALA A 17 -6.06 24.97 24.50
C ALA A 17 -6.04 24.09 23.24
N TYR A 18 -7.20 23.87 22.62
CA TYR A 18 -7.31 23.10 21.37
C TYR A 18 -6.77 23.87 20.16
N VAL A 19 -6.99 25.20 20.11
CA VAL A 19 -6.52 26.05 19.01
C VAL A 19 -5.01 26.32 19.09
N GLY A 20 -4.43 26.40 20.30
CA GLY A 20 -2.98 26.61 20.49
C GLY A 20 -2.12 25.39 20.14
N GLY A 21 -2.65 24.17 20.24
CA GLY A 21 -1.91 22.94 19.97
C GLY A 21 -1.76 22.58 18.49
N SER A 22 -2.63 23.12 17.61
CA SER A 22 -2.65 22.78 16.18
C SER A 22 -1.54 23.44 15.36
N VAL A 23 -0.82 24.42 15.92
CA VAL A 23 0.15 25.24 15.14
C VAL A 23 1.61 24.84 15.43
N PHE A 24 1.89 24.11 16.52
CA PHE A 24 3.27 23.77 16.91
C PHE A 24 3.60 22.27 17.01
N THR A 25 2.68 21.36 16.67
CA THR A 25 2.93 19.91 16.80
C THR A 25 3.67 19.27 15.64
N ASN A 26 3.98 20.02 14.57
CA ASN A 26 4.66 19.46 13.42
C ASN A 26 6.18 19.71 13.46
N ASN A 27 6.86 19.20 14.48
CA ASN A 27 8.28 18.91 14.40
C ASN A 27 8.71 17.84 15.42
N ARG A 28 9.28 16.76 14.88
CA ARG A 28 10.26 15.83 15.48
C ARG A 28 9.77 14.57 16.20
N THR A 29 10.06 13.46 15.49
CA THR A 29 10.70 12.19 15.90
C THR A 29 9.97 11.21 16.83
N ALA A 30 9.61 10.07 16.22
CA ALA A 30 10.04 8.73 16.64
C ALA A 30 10.10 8.48 18.14
N ASP A 31 8.96 8.15 18.74
CA ASP A 31 8.76 6.98 19.61
C ASP A 31 7.38 7.12 20.27
N SER A 32 6.42 6.28 19.89
CA SER A 32 5.29 5.82 20.72
C SER A 32 4.24 5.09 19.88
N ASP A 33 4.63 3.97 19.26
CA ASP A 33 3.69 2.94 18.76
C ASP A 33 3.17 2.07 19.91
N PHE A 34 2.77 2.71 21.01
CA PHE A 34 2.15 2.03 22.13
C PHE A 34 1.04 2.92 22.67
N THR A 35 -0.20 2.41 22.59
CA THR A 35 -1.43 2.99 23.14
C THR A 35 -2.20 3.93 22.22
N ARG A 36 -2.77 3.39 21.13
CA ARG A 36 -4.03 3.96 20.60
C ARG A 36 -4.95 2.98 19.88
N ASP A 37 -4.92 1.71 20.29
CA ASP A 37 -6.11 0.86 20.20
C ASP A 37 -6.86 1.06 21.52
N VAL A 38 -7.97 1.80 21.50
CA VAL A 38 -9.18 1.61 22.34
C VAL A 38 -10.11 2.81 22.11
N CYS A 39 -11.27 2.50 21.54
CA CYS A 39 -12.54 3.22 21.55
C CYS A 39 -12.66 4.58 20.81
N SER A 40 -13.26 4.53 19.63
CA SER A 40 -14.26 5.52 19.21
C SER A 40 -15.43 4.81 18.52
N PRO A 41 -16.69 5.03 18.96
CA PRO A 41 -17.87 4.40 18.38
C PRO A 41 -18.45 5.27 17.26
N LEU A 42 -18.81 4.62 16.15
CA LEU A 42 -19.58 5.13 15.02
C LEU A 42 -18.91 6.20 14.12
N GLY A 43 -18.69 5.79 12.86
CA GLY A 43 -18.69 6.70 11.71
C GLY A 43 -17.30 7.08 11.19
N SER A 44 -16.99 6.57 10.00
CA SER A 44 -15.81 6.80 9.16
C SER A 44 -14.50 6.15 9.65
N PRO A 45 -13.92 5.18 8.91
CA PRO A 45 -12.48 4.97 9.03
C PRO A 45 -11.79 6.28 8.66
N PRO A 46 -10.63 6.63 9.27
CA PRO A 46 -9.74 7.63 8.70
C PRO A 46 -9.13 7.05 7.42
N ALA A 47 -9.97 6.91 6.40
CA ALA A 47 -9.69 6.38 5.07
C ALA A 47 -9.45 7.54 4.10
N VAL A 48 -8.74 8.57 4.56
CA VAL A 48 -8.43 9.74 3.75
C VAL A 48 -6.95 10.05 3.90
N ASN A 49 -6.16 9.53 2.95
CA ASN A 49 -4.87 10.07 2.44
C ASN A 49 -3.52 9.40 2.72
N GLU A 50 -3.32 8.46 3.63
CA GLU A 50 -1.92 8.13 4.02
C GLU A 50 -1.31 6.82 3.55
N LEU A 51 -1.77 6.25 2.42
CA LEU A 51 -0.96 5.27 1.70
C LEU A 51 -1.21 5.24 0.19
N VAL A 52 -1.27 6.39 -0.46
CA VAL A 52 -1.70 6.50 -1.87
C VAL A 52 -0.68 5.97 -2.89
N SER A 53 0.56 5.65 -2.51
CA SER A 53 1.54 4.98 -3.38
C SER A 53 2.81 4.66 -2.60
N HIS A 54 3.55 3.62 -2.98
CA HIS A 54 4.89 3.41 -2.42
C HIS A 54 5.83 4.45 -3.04
N LEU A 55 6.01 5.59 -2.34
CA LEU A 55 6.78 6.75 -2.81
C LEU A 55 8.18 6.39 -3.36
N PRO A 56 8.97 5.50 -2.72
CA PRO A 56 10.28 5.12 -3.25
C PRO A 56 10.20 4.41 -4.60
N LEU A 57 9.18 3.57 -4.82
CA LEU A 57 9.01 2.84 -6.08
C LEU A 57 8.70 3.82 -7.22
N GLN A 58 7.83 4.80 -6.96
CA GLN A 58 7.46 5.81 -7.95
C GLN A 58 8.64 6.70 -8.34
N MET A 59 9.48 7.08 -7.37
CA MET A 59 10.70 7.85 -7.63
C MET A 59 11.69 7.06 -8.48
N LEU A 60 11.88 5.76 -8.21
CA LEU A 60 12.74 4.90 -9.03
C LEU A 60 12.22 4.73 -10.45
N LEU A 61 10.90 4.53 -10.62
CA LEU A 61 10.28 4.45 -11.95
C LEU A 61 10.45 5.73 -12.75
N TYR A 62 10.31 6.89 -12.08
CA TYR A 62 10.52 8.20 -12.71
C TYR A 62 11.96 8.34 -13.22
N PHE A 63 12.97 8.06 -12.38
CA PHE A 63 14.36 8.11 -12.84
C PHE A 63 14.65 7.11 -13.96
N ASN A 64 14.09 5.90 -13.87
CA ASN A 64 14.27 4.88 -14.89
C ASN A 64 13.66 5.32 -16.24
N MET A 65 12.54 6.04 -16.25
CA MET A 65 11.92 6.58 -17.47
C MET A 65 12.85 7.52 -18.24
N PHE A 66 13.64 8.36 -17.57
CA PHE A 66 14.63 9.24 -18.22
C PHE A 66 15.93 8.52 -18.56
N TYR A 67 16.33 7.59 -17.70
CA TYR A 67 17.54 6.82 -17.93
C TYR A 67 17.42 5.88 -19.13
N PHE A 68 16.23 5.28 -19.34
CA PHE A 68 16.01 4.27 -20.35
C PHE A 68 16.32 4.72 -21.80
N PRO A 69 15.87 5.89 -22.29
CA PRO A 69 16.28 6.38 -23.61
C PRO A 69 17.80 6.53 -23.75
N CYS A 70 18.47 7.09 -22.74
CA CYS A 70 19.93 7.24 -22.74
C CYS A 70 20.64 5.89 -22.77
N TRP A 71 20.19 4.94 -21.93
CA TRP A 71 20.65 3.57 -21.92
C TRP A 71 20.49 2.93 -23.30
N TRP A 72 19.30 3.05 -23.90
CA TRP A 72 18.97 2.44 -25.19
C TRP A 72 19.87 2.97 -26.32
N PHE A 73 20.01 4.28 -26.44
CA PHE A 73 20.89 4.88 -27.46
C PHE A 73 22.34 4.45 -27.30
N SER A 74 22.86 4.47 -26.07
CA SER A 74 24.23 4.04 -25.82
C SER A 74 24.43 2.56 -26.10
N ALA A 75 23.48 1.69 -25.71
CA ALA A 75 23.53 0.26 -25.96
C ALA A 75 23.47 -0.07 -27.46
N VAL A 76 22.62 0.60 -28.23
CA VAL A 76 22.56 0.47 -29.70
C VAL A 76 23.87 0.91 -30.33
N PHE A 77 24.42 2.06 -29.92
CA PHE A 77 25.68 2.55 -30.45
C PHE A 77 26.84 1.58 -30.18
N MET A 78 26.92 1.01 -28.98
CA MET A 78 27.95 0.03 -28.62
C MET A 78 27.76 -1.30 -29.35
N LEU A 79 26.51 -1.73 -29.56
CA LEU A 79 26.19 -2.90 -30.36
C LEU A 79 26.69 -2.73 -31.81
N GLU A 80 26.43 -1.59 -32.44
CA GLU A 80 26.91 -1.26 -33.79
C GLU A 80 28.43 -1.33 -33.91
N LEU A 81 29.16 -0.77 -32.93
CA LEU A 81 30.63 -0.78 -32.93
C LEU A 81 31.23 -2.18 -32.92
N LYS A 82 30.59 -3.13 -32.21
CA LYS A 82 31.09 -4.51 -32.09
C LYS A 82 30.40 -5.51 -33.02
N PHE A 83 29.37 -5.09 -33.75
CA PHE A 83 28.50 -5.99 -34.51
C PHE A 83 29.27 -6.88 -35.48
N TYR A 84 30.18 -6.31 -36.27
CA TYR A 84 30.97 -7.05 -37.26
C TYR A 84 32.06 -7.96 -36.69
N TYR A 85 32.42 -7.79 -35.41
CA TYR A 85 33.45 -8.59 -34.75
C TYR A 85 32.88 -9.81 -34.03
N LEU A 86 31.55 -9.89 -33.90
CA LEU A 86 30.87 -10.98 -33.21
C LEU A 86 30.48 -12.11 -34.15
N ALA A 87 30.43 -13.33 -33.60
CA ALA A 87 29.87 -14.48 -34.30
C ALA A 87 28.38 -14.27 -34.61
N GLY A 88 27.90 -14.79 -35.74
CA GLY A 88 26.53 -14.55 -36.23
C GLY A 88 25.42 -14.93 -35.25
N TYR A 89 25.62 -15.95 -34.42
CA TYR A 89 24.64 -16.31 -33.38
C TYR A 89 24.59 -15.28 -32.24
N TYR A 90 25.74 -14.69 -31.86
CA TYR A 90 25.76 -13.60 -30.87
C TYR A 90 25.13 -12.32 -31.42
N GLN A 91 25.31 -12.01 -32.70
CA GLN A 91 24.58 -10.90 -33.34
C GLN A 91 23.07 -11.05 -33.17
N ALA A 92 22.53 -12.24 -33.50
CA ALA A 92 21.12 -12.53 -33.35
C ALA A 92 20.65 -12.45 -31.88
N LEU A 93 21.42 -13.02 -30.94
CA LEU A 93 21.10 -13.00 -29.51
C LEU A 93 21.09 -11.57 -28.94
N LEU A 94 22.06 -10.73 -29.30
CA LEU A 94 22.12 -9.35 -28.84
C LEU A 94 20.99 -8.50 -29.40
N VAL A 95 20.72 -8.61 -30.70
CA VAL A 95 19.61 -7.88 -31.32
C VAL A 95 18.28 -8.32 -30.72
N ALA A 96 18.05 -9.62 -30.59
CA ALA A 96 16.85 -10.16 -29.96
C ALA A 96 16.73 -9.72 -28.48
N GLY A 97 17.83 -9.77 -27.72
CA GLY A 97 17.88 -9.32 -26.34
C GLY A 97 17.59 -7.82 -26.20
N MET A 98 18.13 -6.97 -27.09
CA MET A 98 17.85 -5.54 -27.11
C MET A 98 16.37 -5.25 -27.39
N ILE A 99 15.77 -5.93 -28.37
CA ILE A 99 14.34 -5.79 -28.67
C ILE A 99 13.50 -6.25 -27.48
N LEU A 100 13.83 -7.42 -26.91
CA LEU A 100 13.13 -8.00 -25.77
C LEU A 100 13.17 -7.08 -24.55
N LEU A 101 14.35 -6.59 -24.17
CA LEU A 101 14.52 -5.62 -23.07
C LEU A 101 13.73 -4.34 -23.33
N THR A 102 13.68 -3.87 -24.57
CA THR A 102 12.94 -2.64 -24.93
C THR A 102 11.44 -2.82 -24.75
N ILE A 103 10.86 -3.88 -25.31
CA ILE A 103 9.42 -4.16 -25.22
C ILE A 103 9.02 -4.39 -23.77
N ILE A 104 9.79 -5.22 -23.06
CA ILE A 104 9.51 -5.54 -21.66
C ILE A 104 9.67 -4.30 -20.80
N GLU A 105 10.65 -3.44 -21.06
CA GLU A 105 10.81 -2.22 -20.26
C GLU A 105 9.61 -1.29 -20.38
N VAL A 106 9.11 -1.07 -21.59
CA VAL A 106 7.93 -0.23 -21.79
C VAL A 106 6.72 -0.81 -21.05
N ALA A 107 6.48 -2.12 -21.19
CA ALA A 107 5.40 -2.80 -20.46
C ALA A 107 5.61 -2.72 -18.94
N ARG A 108 6.84 -2.90 -18.47
CA ARG A 108 7.24 -2.88 -17.06
C ARG A 108 7.01 -1.48 -16.48
N LEU A 109 7.52 -0.42 -17.09
CA LEU A 109 7.30 0.96 -16.64
C LEU A 109 5.81 1.31 -16.57
N TYR A 110 5.02 0.90 -17.56
CA TYR A 110 3.56 1.10 -17.58
C TYR A 110 2.86 0.38 -16.42
N LEU A 111 3.13 -0.90 -16.22
CA LEU A 111 2.54 -1.71 -15.16
C LEU A 111 2.98 -1.24 -13.77
N GLY A 112 4.25 -0.85 -13.61
CA GLY A 112 4.77 -0.31 -12.35
C GLY A 112 4.09 1.00 -11.98
N TYR A 113 3.89 1.90 -12.95
CA TYR A 113 3.22 3.18 -12.73
C TYR A 113 1.75 2.99 -12.35
N ILE A 114 1.00 2.20 -13.13
CA ILE A 114 -0.43 1.95 -12.86
C ILE A 114 -0.62 1.11 -11.60
N GLY A 115 0.14 0.05 -11.42
CA GLY A 115 0.03 -0.86 -10.29
C GLY A 115 0.29 -0.16 -8.95
N ASN A 116 1.27 0.74 -8.92
CA ASN A 116 1.56 1.53 -7.72
C ASN A 116 0.49 2.60 -7.45
N LEU A 117 0.04 3.35 -8.47
CA LEU A 117 -0.93 4.43 -8.30
C LEU A 117 -2.35 3.96 -8.02
N ARG A 118 -2.76 2.84 -8.60
CA ARG A 118 -4.11 2.28 -8.43
C ARG A 118 -4.16 1.20 -7.34
N GLU A 119 -3.07 1.02 -6.60
CA GLU A 119 -2.88 -0.05 -5.59
C GLU A 119 -3.28 -1.45 -6.07
N LYS A 120 -3.14 -1.72 -7.38
CA LYS A 120 -3.59 -2.97 -7.93
C LYS A 120 -2.50 -4.03 -7.85
N VAL A 121 -2.73 -4.98 -6.95
CA VAL A 121 -1.86 -6.14 -6.70
C VAL A 121 -1.50 -6.91 -7.99
N PRO A 122 -2.43 -7.23 -8.92
CA PRO A 122 -2.07 -8.03 -10.09
C PRO A 122 -1.13 -7.29 -11.07
N GLU A 123 -1.34 -6.00 -11.32
CA GLU A 123 -0.44 -5.20 -12.17
C GLU A 123 0.95 -5.05 -11.55
N LEU A 124 1.03 -4.85 -10.23
CA LEU A 124 2.32 -4.77 -9.52
C LEU A 124 3.04 -6.13 -9.46
N ALA A 125 2.30 -7.23 -9.34
CA ALA A 125 2.86 -8.58 -9.45
C ALA A 125 3.41 -8.84 -10.86
N ALA A 126 2.72 -8.39 -11.90
CA ALA A 126 3.20 -8.48 -13.28
C ALA A 126 4.47 -7.65 -13.49
N PHE A 127 4.54 -6.43 -12.94
CA PHE A 127 5.76 -5.62 -12.91
C PHE A 127 6.95 -6.38 -12.29
N TRP A 128 6.73 -6.97 -11.12
CA TRP A 128 7.75 -7.69 -10.38
C TRP A 128 8.20 -8.95 -11.15
N LEU A 129 7.24 -9.69 -11.72
CA LEU A 129 7.50 -10.89 -12.51
C LEU A 129 8.30 -10.57 -13.77
N LEU A 130 7.91 -9.55 -14.55
CA LEU A 130 8.64 -9.13 -15.75
C LEU A 130 10.08 -8.72 -15.43
N SER A 131 10.25 -8.00 -14.33
CA SER A 131 11.57 -7.56 -13.85
C SER A 131 12.47 -8.74 -13.50
N PHE A 132 11.95 -9.72 -12.76
CA PHE A 132 12.75 -10.85 -12.28
C PHE A 132 12.94 -11.96 -13.32
N MET A 133 11.91 -12.29 -14.11
CA MET A 133 11.94 -13.42 -15.05
C MET A 133 12.58 -13.09 -16.39
N PHE A 134 12.45 -11.85 -16.87
CA PHE A 134 12.94 -11.49 -18.20
C PHE A 134 14.04 -10.44 -18.13
N GLN A 135 13.80 -9.32 -17.45
CA GLN A 135 14.76 -8.21 -17.46
C GLN A 135 16.09 -8.61 -16.81
N LEU A 136 16.03 -9.26 -15.64
CA LEU A 136 17.23 -9.63 -14.89
C LEU A 136 18.09 -10.67 -15.64
N PRO A 137 17.57 -11.81 -16.13
CA PRO A 137 18.40 -12.80 -16.81
C PRO A 137 19.02 -12.27 -18.10
N VAL A 138 18.27 -11.51 -18.91
CA VAL A 138 18.78 -10.96 -20.17
C VAL A 138 19.83 -9.88 -19.91
N LEU A 139 19.63 -9.03 -18.91
CA LEU A 139 20.61 -8.02 -18.54
C LEU A 139 21.87 -8.63 -17.93
N LEU A 140 21.73 -9.70 -17.15
CA LEU A 140 22.86 -10.45 -16.61
C LEU A 140 23.67 -11.09 -17.75
N PHE A 141 22.99 -11.71 -18.72
CA PHE A 141 23.63 -12.25 -19.92
C PHE A 141 24.49 -11.20 -20.65
N PHE A 142 23.99 -9.99 -20.85
CA PHE A 142 24.77 -8.89 -21.45
C PHE A 142 25.97 -8.46 -20.60
N LEU A 143 25.92 -8.64 -19.27
CA LEU A 143 26.97 -8.18 -18.37
C LEU A 143 28.06 -9.24 -18.11
N THR A 144 27.71 -10.52 -18.12
CA THR A 144 28.59 -11.61 -17.69
C THR A 144 29.20 -12.41 -18.83
N ASP A 145 28.60 -12.38 -20.02
CA ASP A 145 29.09 -13.20 -21.12
C ASP A 145 30.33 -12.57 -21.76
N GLU A 146 31.49 -13.11 -21.41
CA GLU A 146 32.81 -12.67 -21.92
C GLU A 146 32.93 -12.85 -23.44
N GLY A 147 32.08 -13.70 -24.06
CA GLY A 147 32.02 -13.92 -25.51
C GLY A 147 31.57 -12.71 -26.32
N ILE A 148 31.00 -11.68 -25.68
CA ILE A 148 30.34 -10.54 -26.34
C ILE A 148 31.27 -9.33 -26.53
N ILE A 149 32.59 -9.43 -26.29
CA ILE A 149 33.53 -8.29 -26.33
C ILE A 149 32.92 -7.07 -25.60
N ILE A 150 32.92 -7.14 -24.26
CA ILE A 150 32.21 -6.14 -23.45
C ILE A 150 33.02 -4.84 -23.41
N LEU A 151 32.46 -3.76 -23.97
CA LEU A 151 33.04 -2.43 -23.90
C LEU A 151 32.95 -1.86 -22.46
N PRO A 152 33.89 -1.02 -22.01
CA PRO A 152 33.86 -0.46 -20.66
C PRO A 152 32.63 0.43 -20.42
N LEU A 153 32.22 1.20 -21.44
CA LEU A 153 30.99 2.00 -21.40
C LEU A 153 29.74 1.10 -21.30
N GLU A 154 29.74 -0.02 -22.01
CA GLU A 154 28.63 -0.98 -22.04
C GLU A 154 28.43 -1.58 -20.65
N ARG A 155 29.54 -2.01 -20.05
CA ARG A 155 29.56 -2.51 -18.67
C ARG A 155 29.04 -1.48 -17.68
N ALA A 156 29.45 -0.22 -17.79
CA ALA A 156 29.00 0.84 -16.89
C ALA A 156 27.49 1.09 -17.01
N VAL A 157 27.00 1.23 -18.24
CA VAL A 157 25.60 1.52 -18.56
C VAL A 157 24.68 0.34 -18.16
N HIS A 158 25.05 -0.90 -18.46
CA HIS A 158 24.28 -2.07 -18.01
C HIS A 158 24.35 -2.27 -16.49
N SER A 159 25.49 -2.01 -15.85
CA SER A 159 25.60 -2.10 -14.38
C SER A 159 24.71 -1.08 -13.68
N LEU A 160 24.68 0.16 -14.17
CA LEU A 160 23.80 1.18 -13.62
C LEU A 160 22.32 0.80 -13.82
N TYR A 161 21.97 0.29 -14.99
CA TYR A 161 20.63 -0.22 -15.25
C TYR A 161 20.25 -1.40 -14.33
N LEU A 162 21.19 -2.31 -14.08
CA LEU A 162 21.02 -3.44 -13.17
C LEU A 162 20.77 -2.96 -11.74
N LEU A 163 21.51 -1.95 -11.28
CA LEU A 163 21.30 -1.35 -9.96
C LEU A 163 19.88 -0.78 -9.84
N PHE A 164 19.42 -0.01 -10.83
CA PHE A 164 18.04 0.50 -10.87
C PHE A 164 17.01 -0.64 -10.87
N LEU A 165 17.24 -1.71 -11.64
CA LEU A 165 16.37 -2.87 -11.71
C LEU A 165 16.29 -3.60 -10.35
N LEU A 166 17.42 -3.86 -9.69
CA LEU A 166 17.44 -4.52 -8.38
C LEU A 166 16.74 -3.70 -7.32
N ALA A 167 16.99 -2.38 -7.28
CA ALA A 167 16.32 -1.49 -6.34
C ALA A 167 14.80 -1.43 -6.59
N GLN A 168 14.36 -1.46 -7.85
CA GLN A 168 12.95 -1.56 -8.22
C GLN A 168 12.32 -2.89 -7.81
N ILE A 169 13.01 -4.02 -7.99
CA ILE A 169 12.54 -5.35 -7.57
C ILE A 169 12.32 -5.39 -6.05
N LEU A 170 13.28 -4.86 -5.28
CA LEU A 170 13.17 -4.77 -3.82
C LEU A 170 12.00 -3.88 -3.40
N ALA A 171 11.89 -2.68 -3.96
CA ALA A 171 10.81 -1.75 -3.64
C ALA A 171 9.43 -2.30 -4.03
N ALA A 172 9.32 -2.95 -5.19
CA ALA A 172 8.08 -3.58 -5.64
C ALA A 172 7.70 -4.79 -4.79
N PHE A 173 8.67 -5.59 -4.34
CA PHE A 173 8.41 -6.69 -3.41
C PHE A 173 7.86 -6.18 -2.07
N LEU A 174 8.45 -5.11 -1.51
CA LEU A 174 7.97 -4.48 -0.29
C LEU A 174 6.55 -3.92 -0.48
N ALA A 175 6.29 -3.23 -1.59
CA ALA A 175 4.97 -2.74 -1.94
C ALA A 175 3.96 -3.89 -2.05
N LEU A 176 4.31 -4.98 -2.74
CA LEU A 176 3.44 -6.16 -2.89
C LEU A 176 3.12 -6.81 -1.54
N ARG A 177 4.11 -6.96 -0.65
CA ARG A 177 3.90 -7.51 0.70
C ARG A 177 2.93 -6.66 1.52
N THR A 178 3.07 -5.35 1.45
CA THR A 178 2.19 -4.40 2.16
C THR A 178 0.78 -4.47 1.61
N MET A 179 0.60 -4.49 0.29
CA MET A 179 -0.72 -4.57 -0.34
C MET A 179 -1.44 -5.90 -0.04
N THR A 180 -0.73 -7.04 -0.07
CA THR A 180 -1.32 -8.34 0.26
C THR A 180 -1.81 -8.39 1.71
N ARG A 181 -1.06 -7.78 2.64
CA ARG A 181 -1.49 -7.67 4.04
C ARG A 181 -2.76 -6.84 4.19
N LYS A 182 -2.86 -5.72 3.47
CA LYS A 182 -4.09 -4.91 3.43
C LYS A 182 -5.27 -5.70 2.88
N LEU A 183 -5.07 -6.45 1.79
CA LEU A 183 -6.12 -7.24 1.16
C LEU A 183 -6.66 -8.31 2.11
N ILE A 184 -5.77 -8.98 2.85
CA ILE A 184 -6.14 -9.95 3.88
C ILE A 184 -6.92 -9.28 5.02
N LEU A 185 -6.45 -8.12 5.51
CA LEU A 185 -7.15 -7.36 6.56
C LEU A 185 -8.56 -6.95 6.12
N LEU A 186 -8.71 -6.41 4.91
CA LEU A 186 -10.00 -6.02 4.35
C LEU A 186 -10.93 -7.22 4.17
N PHE A 187 -10.39 -8.38 3.76
CA PHE A 187 -11.16 -9.61 3.67
C PHE A 187 -11.68 -10.05 5.04
N HIS A 188 -10.83 -10.05 6.06
CA HIS A 188 -11.25 -10.38 7.42
C HIS A 188 -12.30 -9.40 7.95
N LEU A 189 -12.09 -8.09 7.80
CA LEU A 189 -13.07 -7.08 8.21
C LEU A 189 -14.42 -7.24 7.49
N ARG A 190 -14.40 -7.58 6.20
CA ARG A 190 -15.63 -7.86 5.44
C ARG A 190 -16.37 -9.08 5.97
N GLN A 191 -15.65 -10.16 6.32
CA GLN A 191 -16.25 -11.34 6.94
C GLN A 191 -16.90 -11.02 8.29
N PHE A 192 -16.27 -10.19 9.12
CA PHE A 192 -16.88 -9.73 10.38
C PHE A 192 -18.10 -8.83 10.16
N GLY A 193 -18.04 -7.89 9.21
CA GLY A 193 -19.16 -7.01 8.89
C GLY A 193 -20.39 -7.75 8.34
N GLU A 194 -20.19 -8.76 7.49
CA GLU A 194 -21.30 -9.61 7.03
C GLU A 194 -21.94 -10.36 8.21
N LEU A 195 -21.14 -10.94 9.11
CA LEU A 195 -21.62 -11.66 10.30
C LEU A 195 -22.37 -10.76 11.29
N GLU A 196 -21.93 -9.51 11.46
CA GLU A 196 -22.64 -8.50 12.25
C GLU A 196 -23.97 -8.11 11.59
N SER A 197 -24.04 -8.02 10.26
CA SER A 197 -25.29 -7.74 9.52
C SER A 197 -26.30 -8.90 9.61
N PHE A 198 -25.83 -10.15 9.75
CA PHE A 198 -26.65 -11.33 10.01
C PHE A 198 -27.08 -11.48 11.47
N ARG A 199 -26.57 -10.66 12.40
CA ARG A 199 -27.21 -10.44 13.70
C ARG A 199 -28.24 -9.32 13.51
N PRO A 200 -29.54 -9.64 13.34
CA PRO A 200 -30.54 -8.61 13.15
C PRO A 200 -30.57 -7.71 14.39
N ALA A 201 -30.92 -6.44 14.15
CA ALA A 201 -31.32 -5.45 15.14
C ALA A 201 -32.45 -6.00 16.04
N GLY A 202 -32.06 -6.84 16.99
CA GLY A 202 -32.96 -7.68 17.78
C GLY A 202 -32.31 -8.06 19.09
N MET A 203 -31.70 -7.10 19.78
CA MET A 203 -31.53 -7.15 21.24
C MET A 203 -31.23 -5.73 21.75
N SER A 204 -32.25 -4.88 21.78
CA SER A 204 -32.22 -3.70 22.64
C SER A 204 -32.70 -4.12 24.03
N PRO A 205 -31.92 -3.95 25.11
CA PRO A 205 -32.39 -4.19 26.46
C PRO A 205 -33.24 -2.99 26.89
N VAL A 206 -34.50 -2.97 26.51
CA VAL A 206 -35.44 -1.95 26.98
C VAL A 206 -35.87 -2.30 28.39
N TYR A 207 -35.15 -1.72 29.36
CA TYR A 207 -35.68 -1.45 30.69
C TYR A 207 -36.99 -0.68 30.56
N GLY A 208 -38.07 -1.25 31.08
CA GLY A 208 -39.39 -0.63 31.06
C GLY A 208 -40.36 -1.33 31.98
N LEU A 209 -40.17 -1.18 33.30
CA LEU A 209 -41.27 -1.32 34.26
C LEU A 209 -42.30 -0.21 33.97
N PRO A 210 -43.61 -0.49 34.11
CA PRO A 210 -44.31 0.22 35.18
C PRO A 210 -45.37 -0.62 35.91
N HIS A 211 -45.28 -0.56 37.23
CA HIS A 211 -46.32 -0.30 38.22
C HIS A 211 -47.79 -0.76 38.01
N HIS A 212 -48.20 -1.58 38.99
CA HIS A 212 -49.42 -1.43 39.82
C HIS A 212 -50.78 -1.82 39.21
N ARG A 213 -51.21 -3.05 39.47
CA ARG A 213 -52.61 -3.31 39.89
C ARG A 213 -52.69 -4.51 40.82
N SER A 214 -52.66 -4.20 42.10
CA SER A 214 -53.12 -5.02 43.22
C SER A 214 -54.60 -5.35 43.10
N VAL A 215 -54.98 -6.63 43.03
CA VAL A 215 -56.14 -7.23 43.75
C VAL A 215 -55.99 -8.78 43.79
N LEU A 216 -55.67 -9.33 44.95
CA LEU A 216 -56.31 -10.54 45.50
C LEU A 216 -57.30 -10.02 46.58
N PRO A 217 -58.32 -10.75 47.08
CA PRO A 217 -58.53 -12.22 47.07
C PRO A 217 -60.01 -12.67 46.87
N MET A 218 -60.26 -13.99 46.81
CA MET A 218 -61.28 -14.76 47.58
C MET A 218 -61.75 -16.03 46.83
N SER A 219 -61.54 -17.18 47.48
CA SER A 219 -62.38 -18.41 47.47
C SER A 219 -63.31 -18.32 48.71
N PRO A 220 -64.37 -19.14 49.01
CA PRO A 220 -64.91 -20.44 48.49
C PRO A 220 -66.48 -20.35 48.31
N PRO A 221 -67.37 -21.38 48.37
CA PRO A 221 -67.24 -22.81 48.72
C PRO A 221 -67.96 -23.83 47.80
N GLY A 222 -67.72 -25.11 48.09
CA GLY A 222 -68.15 -26.26 47.30
C GLY A 222 -69.55 -26.82 47.60
N ASN A 223 -69.87 -27.86 46.80
CA ASN A 223 -70.89 -28.93 46.90
C ASN A 223 -71.20 -29.36 45.44
N VAL A 224 -71.55 -30.57 45.01
CA VAL A 224 -71.87 -31.89 45.61
C VAL A 224 -72.15 -32.80 44.38
N TYR A 225 -71.70 -34.06 44.45
CA TYR A 225 -72.12 -35.28 43.73
C TYR A 225 -72.68 -35.21 42.28
N HIS A 226 -72.08 -36.00 41.38
CA HIS A 226 -72.72 -37.15 40.73
C HIS A 226 -71.70 -38.08 40.09
#